data_AF-K1U153-F1
#
_entry.id   AF-K1U153-F1
#
_cell.length_a   1.000
_cell.length_b   1.000
_cell.length_c   1.000
_cell.angle_alpha   90.00
_cell.angle_beta   90.00
_cell.angle_gamma   90.00
#
_symmetry.space_group_name_H-M   'P 1'
#
loop_
_entity.id
_entity.type
_entity.pdbx_description
1 polymer ?
#
loop_
_entity_poly.entity_id
_entity_poly.type
_entity_poly.pdbx_seq_one_letter_code
_entity_poly.pdbx_strand_id
1 'polypeptide(L)'
;MALLQDLIQQIDDPALKERILQETNKLLKQKKFGLVFEEHLPECTPLYDVPIRVGSKVALKIGYVSDIYTVIKIDGDDVLCDRRETHEQKTFRLDEIVAIAEFGEPIYPTLKPIDTVENAPDSGLWHTLIEADNLPCAATSGISL
;
A
#
# COMPACT_ATOMS: atom_id res chain seq x y z
N MET A 1 30.49 -17.66 -5.03
CA MET A 1 29.95 -18.99 -4.68
C MET A 1 30.72 -20.14 -5.34
N ALA A 2 31.24 -20.01 -6.57
CA ALA A 2 32.06 -21.05 -7.21
C ALA A 2 33.36 -21.40 -6.43
N LEU A 3 34.09 -20.37 -5.97
CA LEU A 3 35.40 -20.53 -5.32
C LEU A 3 35.39 -21.39 -4.04
N LEU A 4 34.29 -21.38 -3.29
CA LEU A 4 34.16 -22.15 -2.04
C LEU A 4 33.91 -23.65 -2.34
N GLN A 5 33.09 -23.93 -3.35
CA GLN A 5 32.87 -25.30 -3.85
C GLN A 5 34.16 -25.88 -4.44
N ASP A 6 34.95 -25.07 -5.16
CA ASP A 6 36.22 -25.50 -5.74
C ASP A 6 37.25 -25.87 -4.65
N LEU A 7 37.30 -25.13 -3.54
CA LEU A 7 38.16 -25.44 -2.39
C LEU A 7 37.71 -26.71 -1.64
N ILE A 8 36.39 -26.95 -1.53
CA ILE A 8 35.86 -28.19 -0.94
C ILE A 8 36.23 -29.41 -1.80
N GLN A 9 36.35 -29.24 -3.12
CA GLN A 9 36.76 -30.33 -4.00
C GLN A 9 38.23 -30.75 -3.83
N GLN A 10 39.10 -29.86 -3.35
CA GLN A 10 40.53 -30.09 -3.12
C GLN A 10 40.85 -30.83 -1.80
N ILE A 11 39.83 -31.22 -1.04
CA ILE A 11 40.01 -32.00 0.21
C ILE A 11 40.24 -33.47 -0.15
N ASP A 12 41.40 -34.01 0.25
CA ASP A 12 41.81 -35.40 -0.02
C ASP A 12 41.02 -36.44 0.78
N ASP A 13 40.55 -36.10 1.98
CA ASP A 13 39.73 -36.98 2.82
C ASP A 13 38.25 -36.96 2.39
N PRO A 14 37.71 -38.06 1.85
CA PRO A 14 36.34 -38.11 1.36
C PRO A 14 35.29 -37.95 2.49
N ALA A 15 35.58 -38.42 3.70
CA ALA A 15 34.64 -38.33 4.82
C ALA A 15 34.55 -36.89 5.35
N LEU A 16 35.68 -36.19 5.39
CA LEU A 16 35.73 -34.78 5.79
C LEU A 16 35.07 -33.88 4.74
N LYS A 17 35.30 -34.18 3.45
CA LYS A 17 34.69 -33.47 2.31
C LYS A 17 33.16 -33.54 2.34
N GLU A 18 32.57 -34.71 2.55
CA GLU A 18 31.11 -34.85 2.65
C GLU A 18 30.52 -34.04 3.80
N ARG A 19 31.15 -34.09 4.99
CA ARG A 19 30.68 -33.34 6.17
C ARG A 19 30.68 -31.83 5.92
N ILE A 20 31.76 -31.30 5.36
CA ILE A 20 31.87 -29.87 5.06
C ILE A 20 30.87 -29.45 3.97
N LEU A 21 30.66 -30.29 2.95
CA LEU A 21 29.70 -30.03 1.88
C LEU A 21 28.26 -29.99 2.42
N GLN A 22 27.90 -30.91 3.34
CA GLN A 22 26.61 -30.91 4.01
C GLN A 22 26.38 -29.64 4.85
N GLU A 23 27.36 -29.24 5.66
CA GLU A 23 27.27 -28.03 6.49
C GLU A 23 27.24 -26.75 5.64
N THR A 24 27.99 -26.70 4.54
CA THR A 24 27.97 -25.57 3.61
C THR A 24 26.60 -25.43 2.92
N ASN A 25 25.98 -26.54 2.52
CA ASN A 25 24.64 -26.54 1.94
C ASN A 25 23.55 -26.10 2.94
N LYS A 26 23.70 -26.46 4.22
CA LYS A 26 22.80 -25.95 5.29
C LYS A 26 22.95 -24.44 5.46
N LEU A 27 24.19 -23.93 5.46
CA LEU A 27 24.47 -22.49 5.58
C LEU A 27 23.96 -21.70 4.36
N LEU A 28 24.06 -22.26 3.15
CA LEU A 28 23.49 -21.65 1.93
C LEU A 28 21.96 -21.56 1.98
N LYS A 29 21.29 -22.55 2.58
CA LYS A 29 19.82 -22.51 2.78
C LYS A 29 19.40 -21.50 3.84
N GLN A 30 20.24 -21.26 4.86
CA GLN A 30 19.93 -20.35 5.97
C GLN A 30 20.30 -18.89 5.68
N LYS A 31 21.41 -18.63 4.99
CA LYS A 31 21.76 -17.27 4.60
C LYS A 31 21.10 -16.90 3.29
N LYS A 32 19.99 -16.18 3.38
CA LYS A 32 19.48 -15.32 2.30
C LYS A 32 20.53 -14.21 2.04
N PHE A 33 21.57 -14.52 1.27
CA PHE A 33 22.47 -13.49 0.74
C PHE A 33 21.83 -12.91 -0.52
N GLY A 34 21.24 -11.75 -0.33
CA GLY A 34 20.57 -10.95 -1.33
C GLY A 34 19.82 -9.87 -0.58
N LEU A 35 19.57 -8.72 -1.22
CA LEU A 35 18.53 -7.82 -0.73
C LEU A 35 17.29 -8.68 -0.51
N VAL A 36 16.94 -8.90 0.76
CA VAL A 36 15.64 -9.42 1.12
C VAL A 36 14.73 -8.27 0.73
N PHE A 37 14.27 -8.26 -0.51
CA PHE A 37 13.01 -7.62 -0.83
C PHE A 37 12.01 -8.38 0.02
N GLU A 38 11.78 -7.90 1.24
CA GLU A 38 10.49 -8.09 1.89
C GLU A 38 9.51 -7.69 0.80
N GLU A 39 8.63 -8.61 0.35
CA GLU A 39 7.58 -8.25 -0.59
C GLU A 39 6.96 -6.98 -0.04
N HIS A 40 7.20 -5.85 -0.73
CA HIS A 40 6.70 -4.57 -0.28
C HIS A 40 5.20 -4.74 -0.32
N LEU A 41 4.58 -4.92 0.85
CA LEU A 41 3.13 -4.89 0.96
C LEU A 41 2.72 -3.64 0.19
N PRO A 42 1.73 -3.71 -0.71
CA PRO A 42 1.21 -2.52 -1.35
C PRO A 42 0.94 -1.50 -0.23
N GLU A 43 1.71 -0.41 -0.21
CA GLU A 43 1.58 0.64 0.79
C GLU A 43 0.29 1.41 0.46
N CYS A 44 -0.84 0.78 0.77
CA CYS A 44 -2.17 1.30 0.52
C CYS A 44 -2.70 1.86 1.82
N THR A 45 -3.13 3.11 1.80
CA THR A 45 -3.77 3.76 2.94
C THR A 45 -5.28 3.62 2.82
N PRO A 46 -5.98 2.96 3.78
CA PRO A 46 -7.43 2.93 3.81
C PRO A 46 -7.99 4.31 4.14
N LEU A 47 -8.92 4.78 3.32
CA LEU A 47 -9.58 6.08 3.42
C LEU A 47 -11.02 5.88 3.91
N TYR A 48 -11.21 5.79 5.23
CA TYR A 48 -12.52 5.54 5.85
C TYR A 48 -13.53 6.67 5.63
N ASP A 49 -13.05 7.90 5.51
CA ASP A 49 -13.88 9.09 5.33
C ASP A 49 -14.26 9.39 3.88
N VAL A 50 -13.72 8.62 2.92
CA VAL A 50 -13.93 8.88 1.49
C VAL A 50 -15.09 8.02 0.97
N PRO A 51 -16.15 8.62 0.40
CA PRO A 51 -17.25 7.87 -0.17
C PRO A 51 -16.78 7.10 -1.40
N ILE A 52 -17.19 5.84 -1.51
CA ILE A 52 -16.88 4.97 -2.63
C ILE A 52 -17.68 5.40 -3.86
N ARG A 53 -17.00 5.60 -5.00
CA ARG A 53 -17.62 5.97 -6.28
C ARG A 53 -17.22 4.98 -7.36
N VAL A 54 -17.94 5.01 -8.49
CA VAL A 54 -17.53 4.27 -9.69
C VAL A 54 -16.15 4.76 -10.13
N GLY A 55 -15.23 3.84 -10.39
CA GLY A 55 -13.83 4.10 -10.70
C GLY A 55 -12.92 4.24 -9.47
N SER A 56 -13.46 4.24 -8.24
CA SER A 56 -12.63 4.24 -7.03
C SER A 56 -11.90 2.90 -6.86
N LYS A 57 -10.69 2.99 -6.30
CA LYS A 57 -9.94 1.82 -5.83
C LYS A 57 -10.41 1.44 -4.43
N VAL A 58 -10.71 0.17 -4.23
CA VAL A 58 -11.22 -0.36 -2.98
C VAL A 58 -10.49 -1.64 -2.60
N ALA A 59 -10.43 -1.91 -1.30
CA ALA A 59 -9.98 -3.17 -0.75
C ALA A 59 -11.01 -3.67 0.28
N LEU A 60 -10.95 -4.95 0.63
CA LEU A 60 -11.76 -5.50 1.70
C LEU A 60 -11.31 -4.95 3.06
N LYS A 61 -12.26 -4.57 3.91
CA LYS A 61 -11.99 -4.16 5.31
C LYS A 61 -11.43 -5.31 6.15
N ILE A 62 -11.75 -6.55 5.78
CA ILE A 62 -11.45 -7.76 6.54
C ILE A 62 -10.47 -8.62 5.72
N GLY A 63 -9.17 -8.43 5.92
CA GLY A 63 -8.14 -9.22 5.23
C GLY A 63 -6.83 -8.48 5.00
N TYR A 64 -5.92 -9.12 4.27
CA TYR A 64 -4.73 -8.47 3.75
C TYR A 64 -5.14 -7.47 2.67
N VAL A 65 -4.66 -6.22 2.75
CA VAL A 65 -4.89 -5.15 1.76
C VAL A 65 -4.10 -5.40 0.45
N SER A 66 -3.77 -6.66 0.16
CA SER A 66 -3.02 -7.06 -1.03
C SER A 66 -3.89 -7.07 -2.28
N ASP A 67 -5.20 -7.29 -2.14
CA ASP A 67 -6.12 -7.35 -3.27
C ASP A 67 -6.81 -6.01 -3.50
N ILE A 68 -6.29 -5.26 -4.48
CA ILE A 68 -6.85 -4.00 -4.96
C ILE A 68 -7.92 -4.29 -6.01
N TYR A 69 -9.11 -3.75 -5.79
CA TYR A 69 -10.23 -3.80 -6.72
C TYR A 69 -10.60 -2.42 -7.24
N THR A 70 -11.14 -2.34 -8.44
CA THR A 70 -11.69 -1.10 -9.03
C THR A 70 -13.20 -1.23 -9.14
N VAL A 71 -13.93 -0.23 -8.64
CA VAL A 71 -15.39 -0.24 -8.71
C VAL A 71 -15.86 0.01 -10.14
N ILE A 72 -16.56 -0.96 -10.73
CA ILE A 72 -17.20 -0.83 -12.05
C ILE A 72 -18.60 -0.22 -11.91
N LYS A 73 -19.37 -0.68 -10.92
CA LYS A 73 -20.77 -0.31 -10.77
C LYS A 73 -21.20 -0.39 -9.30
N ILE A 74 -22.10 0.49 -8.91
CA ILE A 74 -22.71 0.51 -7.59
C ILE A 74 -24.23 0.41 -7.78
N ASP A 75 -24.84 -0.62 -7.21
CA ASP A 75 -26.28 -0.89 -7.22
C ASP A 75 -26.79 -0.92 -5.77
N GLY A 76 -26.97 0.26 -5.18
CA GLY A 76 -27.39 0.40 -3.78
C GLY A 76 -26.30 -0.09 -2.82
N ASP A 77 -26.57 -1.20 -2.12
CA ASP A 77 -25.64 -1.81 -1.16
C ASP A 77 -24.62 -2.75 -1.82
N ASP A 78 -24.85 -3.14 -3.07
CA ASP A 78 -23.98 -4.06 -3.80
C ASP A 78 -23.06 -3.31 -4.76
N VAL A 79 -21.79 -3.63 -4.72
CA VAL A 79 -20.74 -2.98 -5.52
C VAL A 79 -20.05 -4.03 -6.38
N LEU A 80 -20.13 -3.86 -7.69
CA LEU A 80 -19.40 -4.66 -8.66
C LEU A 80 -17.98 -4.12 -8.80
N CYS A 81 -17.01 -4.97 -8.49
CA CYS A 81 -15.60 -4.66 -8.41
C CYS A 81 -14.81 -5.54 -9.37
N ASP A 82 -13.84 -4.96 -10.07
CA ASP A 82 -12.88 -5.67 -10.92
C ASP A 82 -11.54 -5.81 -10.20
N ARG A 83 -11.00 -7.03 -10.11
CA ARG A 83 -9.69 -7.24 -9.51
C ARG A 83 -8.59 -6.82 -10.48
N ARG A 84 -7.71 -5.90 -10.05
CA ARG A 84 -6.70 -5.27 -10.93
C ARG A 84 -5.77 -6.28 -11.62
N GLU A 85 -5.38 -7.37 -10.95
CA GLU A 85 -4.41 -8.33 -11.51
C GLU A 85 -5.03 -9.38 -12.44
N THR A 86 -6.28 -9.77 -12.17
CA THR A 86 -6.91 -10.93 -12.83
C THR A 86 -8.10 -10.55 -13.70
N HIS A 87 -8.54 -9.29 -13.65
CA HIS A 87 -9.79 -8.82 -14.23
C HIS A 87 -11.00 -9.70 -13.86
N GLU A 88 -10.94 -10.28 -12.66
CA GLU A 88 -12.03 -11.06 -12.10
C GLU A 88 -13.05 -10.11 -11.49
N GLN A 89 -14.28 -10.17 -11.99
CA GLN A 89 -15.39 -9.38 -11.45
C GLN A 89 -15.98 -10.08 -10.23
N LYS A 90 -16.03 -9.36 -9.11
CA LYS A 90 -16.67 -9.81 -7.87
C LYS A 90 -17.62 -8.74 -7.36
N THR A 91 -18.75 -9.19 -6.83
CA THR A 91 -19.68 -8.31 -6.14
C THR A 91 -19.40 -8.36 -4.65
N PHE A 92 -19.23 -7.20 -4.04
CA PHE A 92 -19.05 -7.04 -2.60
C PHE A 92 -20.12 -6.12 -2.04
N ARG A 93 -20.43 -6.25 -0.74
CA ARG A 93 -21.28 -5.28 -0.06
C ARG A 93 -20.49 -4.03 0.26
N LEU A 94 -21.12 -2.87 0.15
CA LEU A 94 -20.50 -1.56 0.42
C LEU A 94 -19.90 -1.48 1.84
N ASP A 95 -20.53 -2.17 2.80
CA ASP A 95 -20.05 -2.25 4.19
C ASP A 95 -18.76 -3.07 4.36
N GLU A 96 -18.45 -3.97 3.44
CA GLU A 96 -17.29 -4.87 3.51
C GLU A 96 -16.04 -4.29 2.86
N ILE A 97 -16.18 -3.22 2.09
CA ILE A 97 -15.11 -2.58 1.32
C ILE A 97 -14.77 -1.19 1.85
N VAL A 98 -13.53 -0.77 1.65
CA VAL A 98 -13.03 0.57 2.00
C VAL A 98 -12.28 1.15 0.81
N ALA A 99 -12.43 2.46 0.58
CA ALA A 99 -11.63 3.16 -0.40
C ALA A 99 -10.15 3.11 0.00
N ILE A 100 -9.26 2.91 -0.95
CA ILE A 100 -7.82 2.90 -0.72
C ILE A 100 -7.12 3.87 -1.67
N ALA A 101 -6.02 4.45 -1.19
CA ALA A 101 -5.07 5.18 -2.03
C ALA A 101 -3.72 4.48 -2.02
N GLU A 102 -3.13 4.33 -3.19
CA GLU A 102 -1.77 3.80 -3.35
C GLU A 102 -0.72 4.87 -3.04
N PHE A 103 0.44 4.46 -2.53
CA PHE A 103 1.56 5.37 -2.29
C PHE A 103 1.93 6.14 -3.56
N GLY A 104 1.98 7.47 -3.44
CA GLY A 104 2.24 8.38 -4.56
C GLY A 104 0.99 8.88 -5.29
N GLU A 105 -0.20 8.33 -4.99
CA GLU A 105 -1.44 8.96 -5.44
C GLU A 105 -1.74 10.21 -4.61
N PRO A 106 -2.08 11.34 -5.25
CA PRO A 106 -2.48 12.53 -4.53
C PRO A 106 -3.79 12.25 -3.81
N ILE A 107 -3.70 12.03 -2.50
CA ILE A 107 -4.85 12.11 -1.61
C ILE A 107 -5.13 13.59 -1.34
N TYR A 108 -6.28 14.07 -1.78
CA TYR A 108 -6.73 15.41 -1.43
C TYR A 108 -7.41 15.31 -0.07
N PRO A 109 -6.76 15.74 1.03
CA PRO A 109 -7.43 15.81 2.32
C PRO A 109 -8.66 16.68 2.16
N THR A 110 -9.84 16.12 2.37
CA THR A 110 -11.07 16.91 2.40
C THR A 110 -11.01 17.80 3.63
N LEU A 111 -10.92 19.12 3.40
CA LEU A 111 -10.98 20.10 4.49
C LEU A 111 -12.40 20.05 5.07
N LYS A 112 -12.55 19.43 6.25
CA LYS A 112 -13.80 19.48 7.01
C LYS A 112 -13.81 20.81 7.79
N PRO A 113 -14.77 21.72 7.56
CA PRO A 113 -14.87 22.93 8.36
C PRO A 113 -15.20 22.53 9.80
N ILE A 114 -14.32 22.87 10.74
CA ILE A 114 -14.46 22.50 12.16
C ILE A 114 -15.33 23.54 12.87
N ASP A 115 -15.02 24.82 12.67
CA ASP A 115 -15.71 25.92 13.32
C ASP A 115 -15.53 27.22 12.54
N THR A 116 -16.41 28.18 12.79
CA THR A 116 -16.37 29.53 12.22
C THR A 116 -16.45 30.55 13.35
N VAL A 117 -15.43 31.39 13.48
CA VAL A 117 -15.42 32.47 14.47
C VAL A 117 -15.75 33.79 13.77
N GLU A 118 -16.90 34.37 14.10
CA GLU A 118 -17.31 35.69 13.64
C GLU A 118 -16.77 36.76 14.60
N ASN A 119 -15.68 37.43 14.21
CA ASN A 119 -15.06 38.50 15.01
C ASN A 119 -15.45 39.92 14.57
N ALA A 120 -16.18 40.07 13.45
CA ALA A 120 -16.56 41.38 12.91
C ALA A 120 -17.84 41.28 12.05
N PRO A 121 -19.04 41.54 12.61
CA PRO A 121 -20.31 41.40 11.88
C PRO A 121 -20.49 42.38 10.72
N ASP A 122 -19.71 43.47 10.67
CA ASP A 122 -19.77 44.52 9.62
C ASP A 122 -18.63 44.44 8.59
N SER A 123 -17.82 43.38 8.59
CA SER A 123 -16.67 43.23 7.69
C SER A 123 -16.73 41.90 6.93
N GLY A 124 -16.70 41.95 5.59
CA GLY A 124 -16.68 40.75 4.73
C GLY A 124 -15.37 39.93 4.80
N LEU A 125 -14.48 40.22 5.76
CA LEU A 125 -13.22 39.52 5.97
C LEU A 125 -13.43 38.38 6.96
N TRP A 126 -13.61 37.17 6.43
CA TRP A 126 -13.76 35.95 7.21
C TRP A 126 -12.44 35.20 7.28
N HIS A 127 -12.07 34.74 8.48
CA HIS A 127 -10.95 33.82 8.67
C HIS A 127 -11.49 32.40 8.85
N THR A 128 -11.01 31.45 8.05
CA THR A 128 -11.35 30.02 8.17
C THR A 128 -10.16 29.28 8.79
N LEU A 129 -10.39 28.59 9.90
CA LEU A 129 -9.40 27.69 10.51
C LEU A 129 -9.51 26.30 9.88
N ILE A 130 -8.37 25.75 9.48
CA ILE A 130 -8.26 24.41 8.90
C ILE A 130 -7.22 23.65 9.70
N GLU A 131 -7.59 22.49 10.23
CA GLU A 131 -6.64 21.54 10.83
C GLU A 131 -6.05 20.69 9.71
N ALA A 132 -4.73 20.76 9.54
CA ALA A 132 -3.99 19.91 8.63
C ALA A 132 -3.17 18.92 9.47
N ASP A 133 -3.64 17.69 9.59
CA ASP A 133 -2.79 16.59 10.02
C ASP A 133 -1.70 16.40 8.96
N ASN A 134 -0.45 16.57 9.36
CA ASN A 134 0.72 16.46 8.50
C ASN A 134 0.87 15.02 7.96
N LEU A 135 0.29 14.75 6.79
CA LEU A 135 0.88 13.83 5.80
C LEU A 135 1.56 14.67 4.71
N PRO A 136 2.70 14.22 4.14
CA PRO A 136 3.51 15.04 3.24
C PRO A 136 2.75 15.34 1.95
N CYS A 137 2.07 16.48 1.94
CA CYS A 137 1.37 17.01 0.78
C CYS A 137 2.41 17.61 -0.17
N ALA A 138 2.84 16.84 -1.17
CA ALA A 138 3.54 17.38 -2.33
C ALA A 138 2.53 18.12 -3.22
N ALA A 139 2.04 19.26 -2.75
CA ALA A 139 1.24 20.17 -3.56
C ALA A 139 2.16 20.88 -4.56
N THR A 140 2.26 20.33 -5.77
CA THR A 140 2.80 21.08 -6.93
C THR A 140 1.74 21.13 -8.00
N SER A 141 0.97 22.22 -8.06
CA SER A 141 0.63 22.93 -9.30
C SER A 141 -0.32 24.09 -9.00
N GLY A 142 -0.10 25.19 -9.73
CA GLY A 142 -0.54 26.53 -9.39
C GLY A 142 -2.04 26.77 -9.52
N ILE A 143 -2.55 27.55 -8.57
CA ILE A 143 -3.76 28.32 -8.72
C ILE A 143 -3.36 29.62 -9.43
N SER A 144 -3.84 29.81 -10.66
CA SER A 144 -3.87 31.13 -11.31
C SER A 144 -5.28 31.69 -11.13
N LEU A 145 -5.36 32.85 -10.46
CA LEU A 145 -6.51 33.76 -10.44
C LEU A 145 -6.68 34.45 -11.79
#